data_AF-A0A1Z5R6G3-F1
#
_entry.id   AF-A0A1Z5R6G3-F1
#
_cell.length_a   1.000
_cell.length_b   1.000
_cell.length_c   1.000
_cell.angle_alpha   90.00
_cell.angle_beta   90.00
_cell.angle_gamma   90.00
#
_symmetry.space_group_name_H-M   'P 1'
#
loop_
_entity.id
_entity.type
_entity.pdbx_description
1 polymer ?
#
loop_
_entity_poly.entity_id
_entity_poly.type
_entity_poly.pdbx_seq_one_letter_code
_entity_poly.pdbx_strand_id
1 'polypeptide(L)'
;MLHACDQRFDVTGNLENFCELNKALIYLHSQYLREKPVQTMAKKSKRGYFSYMQLYFLVVSLLFSFAAFVVAGTMWYGSATTPIILFGPTRYQWDQGYFQQEIYQRVSDGLAKILVAFYDYIGNNQAKGGLFRAGSMDNGDGIAVGWLGHPVFRDKEGCELFVLLVDEEEIVRVGVPFRRAESKYSVEQVGVTIDGC
;
A
#
# COMPACT_ATOMS: atom_id res chain seq x y z
N MET A 1 21.92 34.80 34.13
CA MET A 1 20.49 35.14 34.26
C MET A 1 19.81 34.86 32.93
N LEU A 2 18.86 33.92 32.93
CA LEU A 2 17.75 33.66 31.98
C LEU A 2 17.41 32.16 32.14
N HIS A 3 16.71 31.81 33.21
CA HIS A 3 15.24 31.65 33.26
C HIS A 3 14.68 30.74 32.15
N ALA A 4 14.15 29.62 32.63
CA ALA A 4 13.41 28.60 31.91
C ALA A 4 12.44 29.17 30.87
N CYS A 5 12.50 28.63 29.65
CA CYS A 5 11.35 28.60 28.76
C CYS A 5 10.83 27.16 28.77
N ASP A 6 9.89 26.93 29.69
CA ASP A 6 8.99 25.80 29.68
C ASP A 6 8.09 25.94 28.45
N GLN A 7 8.39 25.16 27.40
CA GLN A 7 7.48 24.97 26.28
C GLN A 7 7.03 23.51 26.30
N ARG A 8 5.82 23.30 26.84
CA ARG A 8 5.02 22.10 26.61
C ARG A 8 4.94 21.86 25.11
N PHE A 9 5.56 20.77 24.65
CA PHE A 9 5.31 20.23 23.33
C PHE A 9 3.92 19.59 23.34
N ASP A 10 2.95 20.24 22.71
CA ASP A 10 1.65 19.65 22.43
C ASP A 10 1.77 18.78 21.17
N VAL A 11 1.40 17.50 21.30
CA VAL A 11 1.56 16.47 20.28
C VAL A 11 0.33 16.50 19.37
N THR A 12 0.21 17.53 18.54
CA THR A 12 -0.79 17.56 17.46
C THR A 12 -0.08 17.71 16.12
N GLY A 13 -0.21 16.68 15.29
CA GLY A 13 0.49 16.55 14.01
C GLY A 13 0.04 17.60 13.01
N ASN A 14 0.95 18.48 12.60
CA ASN A 14 0.78 19.32 11.43
C ASN A 14 2.15 19.56 10.75
N LEU A 15 2.18 19.70 9.42
CA LEU A 15 3.42 19.84 8.61
C LEU A 15 4.31 21.01 9.04
N GLU A 16 3.76 22.03 9.69
CA GLU A 16 4.51 23.15 10.29
C GLU A 16 5.48 22.67 11.37
N ASN A 17 5.12 21.63 12.13
CA ASN A 17 5.99 21.06 13.17
C ASN A 17 7.24 20.40 12.58
N PHE A 18 7.21 19.92 11.33
CA PHE A 18 8.38 19.31 10.69
C PHE A 18 9.38 20.36 10.18
N CYS A 19 8.87 21.50 9.70
CA CYS A 19 9.70 22.64 9.28
C CYS A 19 10.35 23.32 10.50
N GLU A 20 9.58 23.51 11.57
CA GLU A 20 10.11 24.03 12.83
C GLU A 20 11.04 23.04 13.54
N LEU A 21 10.76 21.72 13.46
CA LEU A 21 11.75 20.71 13.90
C LEU A 21 13.04 20.83 13.11
N ASN A 22 12.98 20.94 11.78
CA ASN A 22 14.19 21.04 10.95
C ASN A 22 14.96 22.33 11.22
N LYS A 23 14.29 23.47 11.40
CA LYS A 23 14.93 24.72 11.80
C LYS A 23 15.58 24.60 13.18
N ALA A 24 14.89 24.01 14.15
CA ALA A 24 15.43 23.75 15.48
C ALA A 24 16.61 22.78 15.43
N LEU A 25 16.56 21.74 14.58
CA LEU A 25 17.64 20.76 14.40
C LEU A 25 18.87 21.38 13.75
N ILE A 26 18.68 22.24 12.73
CA ILE A 26 19.77 23.02 12.11
C ILE A 26 20.34 24.02 13.11
N TYR A 27 19.50 24.68 13.91
CA TYR A 27 19.93 25.63 14.92
C TYR A 27 20.72 24.93 16.03
N LEU A 28 20.22 23.81 16.56
CA LEU A 28 20.89 22.94 17.52
C LEU A 28 22.19 22.37 16.95
N HIS A 29 22.22 21.99 15.67
CA HIS A 29 23.45 21.54 15.00
C HIS A 29 24.46 22.70 14.87
N SER A 30 24.01 23.92 14.57
CA SER A 30 24.87 25.12 14.52
C SER A 30 25.38 25.55 15.91
N GLN A 31 24.61 25.28 16.97
CA GLN A 31 25.02 25.51 18.35
C GLN A 31 26.01 24.42 18.81
N TYR A 32 25.76 23.15 18.46
CA TYR A 32 26.65 22.02 18.71
C TYR A 32 28.02 22.18 18.01
N LEU A 33 28.04 22.71 16.79
CA LEU A 33 29.28 23.02 16.07
C LEU A 33 30.02 24.24 16.64
N ARG A 34 29.31 25.19 17.30
CA ARG A 34 29.90 26.36 17.95
C ARG A 34 30.45 26.06 19.34
N GLU A 35 29.77 25.23 20.13
CA GLU A 35 30.20 24.79 21.46
C GLU A 35 31.20 23.62 21.36
N LYS A 36 32.42 23.95 20.91
CA LYS A 36 33.66 23.15 20.92
C LYS A 36 33.57 21.69 21.44
N PRO A 37 33.47 20.71 20.52
CA PRO A 37 34.18 19.45 20.68
C PRO A 37 35.52 19.47 19.92
N VAL A 38 35.65 20.14 18.77
CA VAL A 38 36.85 20.05 17.90
C VAL A 38 38.15 20.46 18.59
N GLN A 39 38.13 21.51 19.41
CA GLN A 39 39.33 22.04 20.08
C GLN A 39 39.73 21.23 21.33
N THR A 40 38.76 20.60 22.01
CA THR A 40 38.95 19.70 23.15
C THR A 40 39.27 18.27 22.71
N MET A 41 38.85 17.88 21.51
CA MET A 41 39.09 16.58 20.89
C MET A 41 40.53 16.44 20.41
N ALA A 42 41.15 17.49 19.88
CA ALA A 42 42.56 17.49 19.47
C ALA A 42 43.54 17.09 20.61
N LYS A 43 43.10 17.20 21.87
CA LYS A 43 43.85 16.77 23.07
C LYS A 43 43.47 15.38 23.61
N LYS A 44 42.47 14.70 23.05
CA LYS A 44 42.01 13.37 23.51
C LYS A 44 42.77 12.25 22.81
N SER A 45 43.15 11.23 23.59
CA SER A 45 43.79 9.99 23.13
C SER A 45 43.03 9.32 21.98
N LYS A 46 43.74 8.61 21.07
CA LYS A 46 43.18 7.83 19.95
C LYS A 46 41.97 6.96 20.34
N ARG A 47 41.93 6.47 21.59
CA ARG A 47 40.83 5.68 22.15
C ARG A 47 39.52 6.47 22.29
N GLY A 48 39.58 7.77 22.59
CA GLY A 48 38.41 8.66 22.63
C GLY A 48 37.84 8.90 21.24
N TYR A 49 38.68 9.17 20.25
CA TYR A 49 38.26 9.34 18.86
C TYR A 49 37.54 8.11 18.31
N PHE A 50 38.01 6.90 18.63
CA PHE A 50 37.35 5.65 18.26
C PHE A 50 35.93 5.55 18.85
N SER A 51 35.76 5.87 20.14
CA SER A 51 34.44 5.87 20.79
C SER A 51 33.48 6.92 20.19
N TYR A 52 33.98 8.11 19.81
CA TYR A 52 33.15 9.12 19.14
C TYR A 52 32.73 8.71 17.73
N MET A 53 33.64 8.14 16.95
CA MET A 53 33.32 7.62 15.62
C MET A 53 32.30 6.49 15.71
N GLN A 54 32.39 5.64 16.73
CA GLN A 54 31.45 4.56 16.96
C GLN A 54 30.08 5.06 17.41
N LEU A 55 30.02 6.06 18.31
CA LEU A 55 28.76 6.69 18.70
C LEU A 55 28.09 7.40 17.50
N TYR A 56 28.87 8.12 16.69
CA TYR A 56 28.37 8.76 15.48
C TYR A 56 27.78 7.74 14.50
N PHE A 57 28.48 6.63 14.27
CA PHE A 57 28.01 5.54 13.43
C PHE A 57 26.69 4.93 13.93
N LEU A 58 26.55 4.72 15.25
CA LEU A 58 25.32 4.21 15.84
C LEU A 58 24.15 5.18 15.66
N VAL A 59 24.37 6.48 15.84
CA VAL A 59 23.32 7.50 15.66
C VAL A 59 22.87 7.57 14.20
N VAL A 60 23.79 7.60 13.25
CA VAL A 60 23.46 7.62 11.82
C VAL A 60 22.72 6.34 11.41
N SER A 61 23.18 5.18 11.88
CA SER A 61 22.53 3.90 11.59
C SER A 61 21.10 3.84 12.14
N LEU A 62 20.88 4.34 13.36
CA LEU A 62 19.56 4.42 13.98
C LEU A 62 18.61 5.31 13.19
N LEU A 63 19.06 6.52 12.83
CA LEU A 63 18.24 7.47 12.07
C LEU A 63 17.88 6.92 10.69
N PHE A 64 18.84 6.35 9.97
CA PHE A 64 18.61 5.77 8.65
C PHE A 64 17.63 4.59 8.73
N SER A 65 17.87 3.67 9.67
CA SER A 65 17.01 2.48 9.83
C SER A 65 15.60 2.89 10.21
N PHE A 66 15.45 3.79 11.19
CA PHE A 66 14.16 4.29 11.63
C PHE A 66 13.39 4.97 10.48
N ALA A 67 14.04 5.88 9.75
CA ALA A 67 13.43 6.54 8.60
C ALA A 67 13.01 5.53 7.51
N ALA A 68 13.87 4.54 7.21
CA ALA A 68 13.56 3.50 6.23
C ALA A 68 12.34 2.65 6.65
N PHE A 69 12.23 2.26 7.92
CA PHE A 69 11.09 1.53 8.44
C PHE A 69 9.79 2.33 8.34
N VAL A 70 9.82 3.62 8.70
CA VAL A 70 8.65 4.49 8.61
C VAL A 70 8.19 4.63 7.16
N VAL A 71 9.11 4.92 6.24
CA VAL A 71 8.78 5.05 4.80
C VAL A 71 8.23 3.75 4.23
N ALA A 72 8.88 2.61 4.52
CA ALA A 72 8.41 1.30 4.08
C ALA A 72 6.99 1.01 4.60
N GLY A 73 6.70 1.31 5.87
CA GLY A 73 5.36 1.19 6.43
C GLY A 73 4.34 2.08 5.72
N THR A 74 4.64 3.38 5.58
CA THR A 74 3.70 4.33 4.93
C THR A 74 3.45 4.03 3.45
N MET A 75 4.41 3.41 2.75
CA MET A 75 4.21 2.94 1.39
C MET A 75 3.31 1.71 1.34
N TRP A 76 3.53 0.74 2.24
CA TRP A 76 2.80 -0.52 2.23
C TRP A 76 1.34 -0.39 2.69
N TYR A 77 1.08 0.43 3.70
CA TYR A 77 -0.27 0.66 4.23
C TYR A 77 -1.01 1.79 3.51
N GLY A 78 -0.27 2.68 2.83
CA GLY A 78 -0.82 3.89 2.21
C GLY A 78 -0.96 5.05 3.21
N SER A 79 -0.72 6.25 2.72
CA SER A 79 -0.87 7.50 3.47
C SER A 79 -1.15 8.66 2.52
N ALA A 80 -1.41 9.85 3.06
CA ALA A 80 -1.59 11.06 2.23
C ALA A 80 -0.36 11.40 1.36
N THR A 81 0.84 10.96 1.75
CA THR A 81 2.07 11.18 0.98
C THR A 81 2.37 10.09 -0.05
N THR A 82 1.58 9.02 -0.08
CA THR A 82 1.72 7.87 -1.01
C THR A 82 0.41 7.64 -1.77
N PRO A 83 0.02 8.57 -2.67
CA PRO A 83 -1.26 8.50 -3.37
C PRO A 83 -1.31 7.35 -4.39
N ILE A 84 -2.46 6.68 -4.47
CA ILE A 84 -2.71 5.51 -5.33
C ILE A 84 -2.54 5.79 -6.83
N ILE A 85 -2.74 7.04 -7.27
CA ILE A 85 -2.59 7.43 -8.67
C ILE A 85 -1.13 7.33 -9.10
N LEU A 86 -0.19 7.51 -8.17
CA LEU A 86 1.24 7.49 -8.44
C LEU A 86 1.90 6.14 -8.15
N PHE A 87 1.47 5.47 -7.07
CA PHE A 87 2.12 4.23 -6.59
C PHE A 87 1.28 2.97 -6.80
N GLY A 88 0.05 3.10 -7.29
CA GLY A 88 -0.90 1.99 -7.41
C GLY A 88 -1.67 1.71 -6.11
N PRO A 89 -2.68 0.84 -6.17
CA PRO A 89 -3.51 0.48 -5.02
C PRO A 89 -2.75 -0.43 -4.04
N THR A 90 -3.12 -0.36 -2.76
CA THR A 90 -2.56 -1.23 -1.72
C THR A 90 -3.30 -2.56 -1.67
N ARG A 91 -2.63 -3.59 -1.15
CA ARG A 91 -3.25 -4.92 -0.96
C ARG A 91 -4.52 -4.88 -0.10
N TYR A 92 -4.59 -3.95 0.84
CA TYR A 92 -5.69 -3.84 1.79
C TYR A 92 -6.98 -3.39 1.12
N GLN A 93 -6.87 -2.61 0.05
CA GLN A 93 -8.04 -2.19 -0.74
C GLN A 93 -8.68 -3.39 -1.45
N TRP A 94 -7.86 -4.30 -1.96
CA TRP A 94 -8.32 -5.58 -2.51
C TRP A 94 -8.91 -6.49 -1.44
N ASP A 95 -8.17 -6.71 -0.34
CA ASP A 95 -8.57 -7.64 0.72
C ASP A 95 -9.90 -7.23 1.40
N GLN A 96 -10.26 -5.93 1.39
CA GLN A 96 -11.52 -5.41 1.91
C GLN A 96 -12.61 -5.20 0.84
N GLY A 97 -12.32 -5.46 -0.44
CA GLY A 97 -13.26 -5.21 -1.54
C GLY A 97 -13.67 -3.74 -1.67
N TYR A 98 -12.75 -2.80 -1.40
CA TYR A 98 -13.05 -1.36 -1.36
C TYR A 98 -13.58 -0.84 -2.70
N PHE A 99 -12.87 -1.14 -3.79
CA PHE A 99 -13.27 -0.68 -5.13
C PHE A 99 -14.48 -1.45 -5.66
N GLN A 100 -14.58 -2.75 -5.36
CA GLN A 100 -15.78 -3.54 -5.63
C GLN A 100 -17.05 -2.89 -5.04
N GLN A 101 -17.02 -2.45 -3.77
CA GLN A 101 -18.15 -1.75 -3.14
C GLN A 101 -18.48 -0.42 -3.85
N GLU A 102 -17.46 0.35 -4.21
CA GLU A 102 -17.63 1.61 -4.94
C GLU A 102 -18.21 1.39 -6.35
N ILE A 103 -17.82 0.30 -7.01
CA ILE A 103 -18.37 -0.11 -8.31
C ILE A 103 -19.84 -0.47 -8.16
N TYR A 104 -20.23 -1.30 -7.19
CA TYR A 104 -21.64 -1.65 -6.97
C TYR A 104 -22.52 -0.42 -6.73
N GLN A 105 -22.03 0.56 -5.96
CA GLN A 105 -22.73 1.82 -5.75
C GLN A 105 -22.88 2.60 -7.07
N ARG A 106 -21.82 2.71 -7.87
CA ARG A 106 -21.81 3.53 -9.10
C ARG A 106 -22.48 2.88 -10.31
N VAL A 107 -22.47 1.55 -10.39
CA VAL A 107 -23.21 0.79 -11.41
C VAL A 107 -24.70 0.99 -11.19
N SER A 108 -25.16 1.00 -9.94
CA SER A 108 -26.55 1.33 -9.60
C SER A 108 -26.95 2.75 -10.07
N ASP A 109 -25.99 3.68 -10.14
CA ASP A 109 -26.16 5.04 -10.62
C ASP A 109 -25.92 5.20 -12.15
N GLY A 110 -25.60 4.11 -12.87
CA GLY A 110 -25.38 4.11 -14.32
C GLY A 110 -24.09 4.80 -14.79
N LEU A 111 -23.10 4.99 -13.91
CA LEU A 111 -21.93 5.86 -14.14
C LEU A 111 -20.60 5.17 -13.78
N ALA A 112 -20.50 3.87 -14.05
CA ALA A 112 -19.29 3.10 -13.78
C ALA A 112 -18.11 3.64 -14.61
N LYS A 113 -17.12 4.22 -13.93
CA LYS A 113 -15.91 4.75 -14.56
C LYS A 113 -14.90 3.60 -14.76
N ILE A 114 -14.43 3.44 -15.99
CA ILE A 114 -13.39 2.49 -16.42
C ILE A 114 -12.18 2.48 -15.45
N LEU A 115 -11.77 3.66 -14.96
CA LEU A 115 -10.63 3.78 -14.05
C LEU A 115 -10.84 3.05 -12.71
N VAL A 116 -12.06 3.07 -12.16
CA VAL A 116 -12.35 2.40 -10.86
C VAL A 116 -12.37 0.89 -11.06
N ALA A 117 -12.96 0.42 -12.17
CA ALA A 117 -12.91 -0.98 -12.56
C ALA A 117 -11.46 -1.47 -12.75
N PHE A 118 -10.56 -0.61 -13.22
CA PHE A 118 -9.14 -0.94 -13.31
C PHE A 118 -8.48 -1.10 -11.93
N TYR A 119 -8.85 -0.30 -10.93
CA TYR A 119 -8.33 -0.48 -9.57
C TYR A 119 -8.85 -1.74 -8.88
N ASP A 120 -10.04 -2.21 -9.26
CA ASP A 120 -10.62 -3.49 -8.81
C ASP A 120 -10.08 -4.70 -9.59
N TYR A 121 -8.91 -4.59 -10.20
CA TYR A 121 -8.24 -5.69 -10.87
C TYR A 121 -7.11 -6.27 -10.02
N ILE A 122 -7.11 -7.59 -9.80
CA ILE A 122 -6.13 -8.26 -8.93
C ILE A 122 -4.68 -8.13 -9.41
N GLY A 123 -4.45 -7.94 -10.72
CA GLY A 123 -3.09 -7.72 -11.25
C GLY A 123 -2.47 -6.41 -10.76
N ASN A 124 -3.31 -5.43 -10.39
CA ASN A 124 -2.86 -4.16 -9.80
C ASN A 124 -2.55 -4.28 -8.30
N ASN A 125 -2.82 -5.42 -7.66
CA ASN A 125 -2.46 -5.65 -6.26
C ASN A 125 -0.95 -5.89 -6.12
N GLN A 126 -0.28 -4.99 -5.41
CA GLN A 126 1.17 -5.05 -5.15
C GLN A 126 1.64 -6.36 -4.47
N ALA A 127 0.76 -7.09 -3.79
CA ALA A 127 1.09 -8.37 -3.15
C ALA A 127 1.13 -9.58 -4.11
N LYS A 128 0.93 -9.39 -5.42
CA LYS A 128 0.90 -10.46 -6.43
C LYS A 128 2.18 -10.58 -7.28
N GLY A 129 3.22 -9.87 -6.90
CA GLY A 129 4.55 -10.02 -7.49
C GLY A 129 5.24 -11.36 -7.20
N GLY A 130 6.48 -11.49 -7.67
CA GLY A 130 7.35 -12.61 -7.34
C GLY A 130 8.79 -12.13 -7.27
N LEU A 131 9.60 -12.68 -6.35
CA LEU A 131 10.97 -12.21 -6.06
C LEU A 131 11.86 -12.13 -7.31
N PHE A 132 11.63 -13.00 -8.30
CA PHE A 132 12.40 -13.06 -9.54
C PHE A 132 11.61 -12.64 -10.79
N ARG A 133 10.45 -12.00 -10.61
CA ARG A 133 9.69 -11.39 -11.70
C ARG A 133 10.14 -9.94 -11.82
N ALA A 134 11.15 -9.71 -12.65
CA ALA A 134 11.71 -8.39 -12.89
C ALA A 134 11.01 -7.69 -14.08
N GLY A 135 10.89 -6.37 -14.02
CA GLY A 135 10.32 -5.54 -15.09
C GLY A 135 9.07 -4.79 -14.68
N SER A 136 8.45 -4.12 -15.65
CA SER A 136 7.15 -3.44 -15.47
C SER A 136 6.02 -4.44 -15.34
N MET A 137 4.89 -3.98 -14.77
CA MET A 137 3.66 -4.78 -14.70
C MET A 137 3.19 -5.19 -16.09
N ASP A 138 3.32 -4.29 -17.08
CA ASP A 138 2.99 -4.55 -18.49
C ASP A 138 3.68 -5.78 -19.09
N ASN A 139 4.83 -6.20 -18.58
CA ASN A 139 5.51 -7.41 -19.05
C ASN A 139 4.86 -8.71 -18.52
N GLY A 140 4.03 -8.62 -17.49
CA GLY A 140 3.34 -9.74 -16.88
C GLY A 140 2.00 -10.03 -17.54
N ASP A 141 1.05 -9.09 -17.40
CA ASP A 141 -0.34 -9.21 -17.88
C ASP A 141 -0.60 -8.47 -19.20
N GLY A 142 0.30 -7.57 -19.60
CA GLY A 142 0.20 -6.80 -20.84
C GLY A 142 -0.27 -5.36 -20.61
N ILE A 143 -0.47 -4.63 -21.71
CA ILE A 143 -0.98 -3.26 -21.65
C ILE A 143 -2.51 -3.29 -21.68
N ALA A 144 -3.14 -2.67 -20.67
CA ALA A 144 -4.59 -2.54 -20.63
C ALA A 144 -5.11 -1.65 -21.78
N VAL A 145 -5.92 -2.23 -22.66
CA VAL A 145 -6.49 -1.52 -23.83
C VAL A 145 -7.87 -0.94 -23.53
N GLY A 146 -8.69 -1.66 -22.77
CA GLY A 146 -10.06 -1.26 -22.47
C GLY A 146 -10.75 -2.21 -21.52
N TRP A 147 -11.86 -1.75 -20.95
CA TRP A 147 -12.72 -2.55 -20.08
C TRP A 147 -13.83 -3.21 -20.92
N LEU A 148 -14.02 -4.51 -20.72
CA LEU A 148 -14.98 -5.32 -21.48
C LEU A 148 -16.40 -5.35 -20.86
N GLY A 149 -16.63 -4.57 -19.81
CA GLY A 149 -17.89 -4.54 -19.07
C GLY A 149 -17.88 -5.42 -17.82
N HIS A 150 -18.97 -5.36 -17.06
CA HIS A 150 -19.15 -6.17 -15.86
C HIS A 150 -19.87 -7.48 -16.22
N PRO A 151 -19.23 -8.66 -16.06
CA PRO A 151 -19.86 -9.92 -16.40
C PRO A 151 -20.91 -10.29 -15.34
N VAL A 152 -22.12 -10.66 -15.80
CA VAL A 152 -23.19 -11.21 -14.97
C VAL A 152 -23.43 -12.64 -15.41
N PHE A 153 -23.22 -13.58 -14.50
CA PHE A 153 -23.45 -15.00 -14.74
C PHE A 153 -24.85 -15.37 -14.27
N ARG A 154 -25.61 -16.07 -15.11
CA ARG A 154 -26.96 -16.55 -14.77
C ARG A 154 -27.08 -18.05 -14.97
N ASP A 155 -27.76 -18.74 -14.04
CA ASP A 155 -28.15 -20.13 -14.26
C ASP A 155 -29.40 -20.25 -15.17
N LYS A 156 -29.84 -21.49 -15.42
CA LYS A 156 -31.08 -21.75 -16.19
C LYS A 156 -32.34 -21.16 -15.55
N GLU A 157 -32.31 -20.94 -14.24
CA GLU A 157 -33.43 -20.40 -13.45
C GLU A 157 -33.41 -18.85 -13.46
N GLY A 158 -32.33 -18.26 -13.99
CA GLY A 158 -32.13 -16.81 -14.09
C GLY A 158 -31.49 -16.20 -12.84
N CYS A 159 -31.04 -17.01 -11.89
CA CYS A 159 -30.38 -16.55 -10.67
C CYS A 159 -28.94 -16.09 -10.97
N GLU A 160 -28.53 -14.97 -10.39
CA GLU A 160 -27.18 -14.43 -10.58
C GLU A 160 -26.14 -15.21 -9.74
N LEU A 161 -24.99 -15.49 -10.32
CA LEU A 161 -23.94 -16.32 -9.73
C LEU A 161 -22.63 -15.53 -9.55
N PHE A 162 -21.91 -15.79 -8.45
CA PHE A 162 -20.65 -15.10 -8.11
C PHE A 162 -19.37 -15.97 -8.31
N VAL A 163 -18.20 -15.53 -7.81
CA VAL A 163 -16.84 -15.96 -8.21
C VAL A 163 -16.50 -17.45 -8.01
N LEU A 164 -16.96 -18.06 -6.92
CA LEU A 164 -17.37 -19.47 -6.98
C LEU A 164 -18.83 -19.37 -7.38
N LEU A 165 -19.28 -20.02 -8.45
CA LEU A 165 -20.63 -19.88 -8.99
C LEU A 165 -21.66 -20.38 -7.95
N VAL A 166 -21.91 -19.48 -7.03
CA VAL A 166 -22.53 -19.62 -5.74
C VAL A 166 -23.63 -18.58 -5.75
N ASP A 167 -24.77 -18.99 -5.22
CA ASP A 167 -25.94 -18.14 -5.09
C ASP A 167 -25.76 -17.09 -3.97
N GLU A 168 -26.71 -16.17 -3.83
CA GLU A 168 -26.77 -15.21 -2.73
C GLU A 168 -26.77 -15.88 -1.34
N GLU A 169 -27.22 -17.14 -1.25
CA GLU A 169 -27.26 -17.96 -0.04
C GLU A 169 -25.95 -18.74 0.26
N GLU A 170 -24.86 -18.43 -0.44
CA GLU A 170 -23.55 -19.11 -0.29
C GLU A 170 -23.55 -20.61 -0.70
N ILE A 171 -24.58 -21.07 -1.41
CA ILE A 171 -24.68 -22.44 -1.94
C ILE A 171 -23.96 -22.56 -3.28
N VAL A 172 -23.01 -23.50 -3.40
CA VAL A 172 -22.32 -23.81 -4.67
C VAL A 172 -23.31 -24.39 -5.69
N ARG A 173 -23.60 -23.64 -6.75
CA ARG A 173 -24.47 -24.06 -7.85
C ARG A 173 -23.69 -24.59 -9.05
N VAL A 174 -22.51 -24.07 -9.32
CA VAL A 174 -21.68 -24.47 -10.47
C VAL A 174 -20.20 -24.49 -10.09
N GLY A 175 -19.43 -25.36 -10.76
CA GLY A 175 -17.98 -25.43 -10.59
C GLY A 175 -17.30 -26.07 -11.80
N VAL A 176 -16.01 -25.78 -11.97
CA VAL A 176 -15.18 -26.46 -12.96
C VAL A 176 -14.54 -27.69 -12.30
N PRO A 177 -15.03 -28.91 -12.58
CA PRO A 177 -14.56 -30.10 -11.90
C PRO A 177 -13.12 -30.44 -12.32
N PHE A 178 -12.24 -30.72 -11.36
CA PHE A 178 -10.93 -31.28 -11.67
C PHE A 178 -11.05 -32.71 -12.25
N ARG A 179 -11.95 -33.53 -11.68
CA ARG A 179 -12.28 -34.86 -12.20
C ARG A 179 -13.67 -34.84 -12.85
N ARG A 180 -13.73 -34.99 -14.18
CA ARG A 180 -14.99 -34.95 -14.93
C ARG A 180 -15.92 -36.15 -14.71
N ALA A 181 -15.39 -37.29 -14.30
CA ALA A 181 -16.16 -38.54 -14.16
C ALA A 181 -17.27 -38.49 -13.10
N GLU A 182 -17.16 -37.61 -12.09
CA GLU A 182 -18.10 -37.49 -10.97
C GLU A 182 -18.71 -36.08 -10.88
N SER A 183 -18.62 -35.29 -11.96
CA SER A 183 -19.11 -33.91 -11.93
C SER A 183 -20.65 -33.84 -11.96
N LYS A 184 -21.20 -33.12 -10.98
CA LYS A 184 -22.64 -32.84 -10.83
C LYS A 184 -23.02 -31.36 -11.04
N TYR A 185 -22.01 -30.49 -11.05
CA TYR A 185 -22.16 -29.03 -11.07
C TYR A 185 -21.39 -28.42 -12.25
N SER A 186 -21.24 -29.17 -13.36
CA SER A 186 -20.49 -28.67 -14.51
C SER A 186 -21.24 -27.53 -15.21
N VAL A 187 -20.51 -26.62 -15.85
CA VAL A 187 -21.09 -25.47 -16.57
C VAL A 187 -22.07 -25.94 -17.65
N GLU A 188 -21.80 -27.05 -18.33
CA GLU A 188 -22.65 -27.61 -19.38
C GLU A 188 -23.92 -28.25 -18.82
N GLN A 189 -23.82 -28.90 -17.66
CA GLN A 189 -24.97 -29.51 -16.98
C GLN A 189 -25.91 -28.44 -16.43
N VAL A 190 -25.35 -27.41 -15.79
CA VAL A 190 -26.14 -26.32 -15.21
C VAL A 190 -26.58 -25.31 -16.27
N GLY A 191 -25.86 -25.18 -17.39
CA GLY A 191 -26.19 -24.31 -18.53
C GLY A 191 -26.14 -22.83 -18.17
N VAL A 192 -25.00 -22.39 -17.65
CA VAL A 192 -24.77 -20.98 -17.29
C VAL A 192 -24.67 -20.12 -18.54
N THR A 193 -25.34 -18.97 -18.54
CA THR A 193 -25.18 -17.91 -19.54
C THR A 193 -24.39 -16.74 -18.98
N ILE A 194 -23.72 -16.00 -19.86
CA ILE A 194 -22.93 -14.82 -19.50
C ILE A 194 -23.51 -13.65 -20.27
N ASP A 195 -23.96 -12.65 -19.54
CA ASP A 195 -24.36 -11.35 -20.08
C ASP A 195 -23.33 -10.30 -19.64
N GLY A 196 -23.12 -9.28 -20.45
CA GLY A 196 -22.29 -8.12 -20.12
C GLY A 196 -23.13 -6.85 -20.06
N CYS A 197 -22.89 -6.02 -19.05
CA CYS A 197 -23.37 -4.64 -18.98
C CYS A 197 -22.27 -3.69 -19.48
#